data_AF-A0A4R1R3A6-F1
#
_entry.id   AF-A0A4R1R3A6-F1
#
_cell.length_a   1.000
_cell.length_b   1.000
_cell.length_c   1.000
_cell.angle_alpha   90.00
_cell.angle_beta   90.00
_cell.angle_gamma   90.00
#
_symmetry.space_group_name_H-M   'P 1'
#
loop_
_entity.id
_entity.type
_entity.pdbx_description
1 polymer ?
#
loop_
_entity_poly.entity_id
_entity_poly.type
_entity_poly.pdbx_seq_one_letter_code
_entity_poly.pdbx_strand_id
1 'polypeptide(L)'
;MKETLKNIAPLFEEMEVQIRGFKKDTYKDLLNAYLEKNHDFFEELNQMLVSEEEEDAIGEFADFLVSYVAGVLEEEKNKVKRSNQQLNFNMFMAIYFMPAVLEGKQVKAPILTDTICERWAVRFKGNNIKTADAASIQSGFKSKLCYVTTAVCRSLNKPEDCYELNLLRDYRDNYLALTENGGALVNRYYDIAPTIVKRIDKSDHAEEKYRYIWERYLKACIAYIETGEKEQCGREYIKMMEELQEQYIITAKDKK
;
A
#
# COMPACT_ATOMS: atom_id res chain seq x y z
N MET A 1 -6.19 28.73 -19.52
CA MET A 1 -5.58 28.27 -18.23
C MET A 1 -4.96 29.42 -17.43
N LYS A 2 -5.40 29.61 -16.18
CA LYS A 2 -4.92 30.62 -15.21
C LYS A 2 -3.44 30.43 -14.83
N GLU A 3 -2.78 31.48 -14.33
CA GLU A 3 -1.36 31.46 -13.97
C GLU A 3 -1.05 30.51 -12.81
N THR A 4 -1.91 30.42 -11.80
CA THR A 4 -1.75 29.49 -10.67
C THR A 4 -1.75 28.03 -11.16
N LEU A 5 -2.59 27.68 -12.13
CA LEU A 5 -2.62 26.35 -12.76
C LEU A 5 -1.37 26.05 -13.60
N LYS A 6 -0.60 27.07 -13.99
CA LYS A 6 0.70 26.92 -14.65
C LYS A 6 1.86 26.81 -13.65
N ASN A 7 1.67 27.21 -12.40
CA ASN A 7 2.70 27.11 -11.36
C ASN A 7 2.56 25.81 -10.56
N ILE A 8 2.82 24.66 -11.20
CA ILE A 8 2.69 23.33 -10.57
C ILE A 8 3.94 22.86 -9.83
N ALA A 9 5.07 23.57 -9.93
CA ALA A 9 6.31 23.17 -9.27
C ALA A 9 6.18 22.99 -7.75
N PRO A 10 5.49 23.88 -7.01
CA PRO A 10 5.30 23.74 -5.57
C PRO A 10 4.58 22.46 -5.14
N LEU A 11 3.73 21.89 -6.01
CA LEU A 11 3.00 20.65 -5.73
C LEU A 11 3.92 19.46 -5.48
N PHE A 12 5.15 19.51 -6.00
CA PHE A 12 6.10 18.39 -5.97
C PHE A 12 7.27 18.58 -4.99
N GLU A 13 7.36 19.72 -4.28
CA GLU A 13 8.52 20.03 -3.41
C GLU A 13 8.73 19.02 -2.29
N GLU A 14 7.64 18.52 -1.69
CA GLU A 14 7.68 17.59 -0.56
C GLU A 14 7.40 16.14 -0.97
N MET A 15 7.42 15.86 -2.28
CA MET A 15 7.09 14.56 -2.86
C MET A 15 7.83 13.41 -2.17
N GLU A 16 9.14 13.54 -1.94
CA GLU A 16 9.92 12.47 -1.31
C GLU A 16 9.50 12.21 0.15
N VAL A 17 9.18 13.28 0.89
CA VAL A 17 8.76 13.17 2.30
C VAL A 17 7.41 12.46 2.37
N GLN A 18 6.48 12.84 1.50
CA GLN A 18 5.15 12.25 1.41
C GLN A 18 5.21 10.77 1.01
N ILE A 19 5.99 10.42 -0.01
CA ILE A 19 6.19 9.02 -0.42
C ILE A 19 6.77 8.19 0.74
N ARG A 20 7.79 8.70 1.45
CA ARG A 20 8.37 7.99 2.61
C ARG A 20 7.40 7.89 3.79
N GLY A 21 6.51 8.87 3.91
CA GLY A 21 5.45 8.94 4.92
C GLY A 21 4.21 8.12 4.59
N PHE A 22 4.12 7.49 3.40
CA PHE A 22 2.97 6.70 2.98
C PHE A 22 2.81 5.43 3.82
N LYS A 23 2.03 5.51 4.89
CA LYS A 23 1.66 4.41 5.79
C LYS A 23 0.20 4.57 6.20
N LYS A 24 -0.42 3.48 6.66
CA LYS A 24 -1.84 3.44 7.04
C LYS A 24 -2.22 4.56 8.01
N ASP A 25 -1.37 4.80 8.99
CA ASP A 25 -1.68 5.64 10.15
C ASP A 25 -1.38 7.13 9.87
N THR A 26 -0.58 7.41 8.86
CA THR A 26 -0.10 8.76 8.51
C THR A 26 -0.67 9.28 7.20
N TYR A 27 -1.17 8.40 6.33
CA TYR A 27 -1.59 8.77 4.97
C TYR A 27 -2.67 9.85 4.96
N LYS A 28 -3.74 9.66 5.75
CA LYS A 28 -4.86 10.60 5.79
C LYS A 28 -4.41 12.00 6.23
N ASP A 29 -3.60 12.07 7.29
CA ASP A 29 -3.12 13.35 7.82
C ASP A 29 -2.16 14.04 6.83
N LEU A 30 -1.29 13.27 6.17
CA LEU A 30 -0.39 13.78 5.13
C LEU A 30 -1.15 14.27 3.88
N LEU A 31 -2.21 13.58 3.48
CA LEU A 31 -3.05 14.01 2.35
C LEU A 31 -3.79 15.30 2.68
N ASN A 32 -4.34 15.41 3.89
CA ASN A 32 -5.00 16.64 4.34
C ASN A 32 -4.01 17.81 4.39
N ALA A 33 -2.82 17.61 4.96
CA ALA A 33 -1.77 18.64 4.97
C ALA A 33 -1.35 19.05 3.55
N TYR A 34 -1.31 18.10 2.60
CA TYR A 34 -1.05 18.39 1.20
C TYR A 34 -2.15 19.23 0.54
N LEU A 35 -3.42 18.91 0.81
CA LEU A 35 -4.57 19.70 0.35
C LEU A 35 -4.57 21.12 0.93
N GLU A 36 -4.31 21.25 2.23
CA GLU A 36 -4.25 22.54 2.93
C GLU A 36 -3.11 23.42 2.41
N LYS A 37 -1.91 22.85 2.25
CA LYS A 37 -0.74 23.57 1.73
C LYS A 37 -0.97 24.10 0.31
N ASN A 38 -1.71 23.35 -0.52
CA ASN A 38 -1.95 23.67 -1.92
C ASN A 38 -3.40 24.09 -2.19
N HIS A 39 -4.08 24.64 -1.17
CA HIS A 39 -5.50 24.97 -1.21
C HIS A 39 -5.85 25.83 -2.43
N ASP A 40 -5.13 26.94 -2.65
CA ASP A 40 -5.41 27.89 -3.72
C ASP A 40 -5.31 27.24 -5.12
N PHE A 41 -4.35 26.33 -5.29
CA PHE A 41 -4.21 25.57 -6.53
C PHE A 41 -5.42 24.66 -6.76
N PHE A 42 -5.83 23.89 -5.75
CA PHE A 42 -6.96 22.97 -5.88
C PHE A 42 -8.31 23.71 -5.99
N GLU A 43 -8.44 24.88 -5.38
CA GLU A 43 -9.61 25.75 -5.55
C GLU A 43 -9.73 26.21 -7.01
N GLU A 44 -8.65 26.71 -7.59
CA GLU A 44 -8.65 27.11 -9.00
C GLU A 44 -8.85 25.94 -9.96
N LEU A 45 -8.27 24.77 -9.65
CA LEU A 45 -8.49 23.57 -10.43
C LEU A 45 -9.97 23.16 -10.41
N ASN A 46 -10.60 23.21 -9.23
CA ASN A 46 -12.02 22.91 -9.09
C ASN A 46 -12.89 23.92 -9.84
N GLN A 47 -12.55 25.21 -9.83
CA GLN A 47 -13.26 26.23 -10.63
C GLN A 47 -13.15 25.94 -12.14
N MET A 48 -11.96 25.55 -12.63
CA MET A 48 -11.78 25.14 -14.02
C MET A 48 -12.64 23.93 -14.37
N LEU A 49 -12.71 22.93 -13.48
CA LEU A 49 -13.51 21.72 -13.68
C LEU A 49 -15.03 21.97 -13.70
N VAL A 50 -15.51 23.02 -13.04
CA VAL A 50 -16.93 23.42 -13.05
C VAL A 50 -17.27 24.28 -14.27
N SER A 51 -16.31 25.03 -14.79
CA SER A 51 -16.53 25.92 -15.93
C SER A 51 -17.05 25.17 -17.17
N GLU A 52 -18.05 25.74 -17.83
CA GLU A 52 -18.54 25.31 -19.15
C GLU A 52 -17.95 26.17 -20.28
N GLU A 53 -17.24 27.25 -19.95
CA GLU A 53 -16.75 28.24 -20.91
C GLU A 53 -15.37 27.91 -21.48
N GLU A 54 -14.59 27.07 -20.80
CA GLU A 54 -13.25 26.69 -21.26
C GLU A 54 -13.30 25.36 -22.03
N GLU A 55 -13.41 25.48 -23.36
CA GLU A 55 -13.33 24.35 -24.28
C GLU A 55 -11.94 23.68 -24.16
N ASP A 56 -11.91 22.37 -23.86
CA ASP A 56 -10.71 21.52 -23.68
C ASP A 56 -9.70 21.88 -22.55
N ALA A 57 -10.12 22.64 -21.52
CA ALA A 57 -9.23 22.98 -20.39
C ALA A 57 -8.61 21.76 -19.68
N ILE A 58 -9.33 20.64 -19.64
CA ILE A 58 -8.86 19.37 -19.06
C ILE A 58 -7.69 18.81 -19.87
N GLY A 59 -7.80 18.78 -21.20
CA GLY A 59 -6.75 18.29 -22.09
C GLY A 59 -5.50 19.17 -21.99
N GLU A 60 -5.68 20.49 -22.04
CA GLU A 60 -4.58 21.45 -21.90
C GLU A 60 -3.82 21.26 -20.58
N PHE A 61 -4.55 21.14 -19.46
CA PHE A 61 -3.92 20.98 -18.16
C PHE A 61 -3.21 19.62 -18.03
N ALA A 62 -3.80 18.54 -18.53
CA ALA A 62 -3.16 17.23 -18.53
C ALA A 62 -1.86 17.22 -19.35
N ASP A 63 -1.87 17.82 -20.54
CA ASP A 63 -0.68 17.93 -21.39
C ASP A 63 0.40 18.81 -20.75
N PHE A 64 0.00 19.91 -20.11
CA PHE A 64 0.92 20.79 -19.38
C PHE A 64 1.60 20.04 -18.22
N LEU A 65 0.83 19.36 -17.38
CA LEU A 65 1.31 18.60 -16.23
C LEU A 65 2.31 17.50 -16.65
N VAL A 66 1.96 16.73 -17.67
CA VAL A 66 2.82 15.66 -18.20
C VAL A 66 4.10 16.22 -18.81
N SER A 67 4.01 17.36 -19.51
CA SER A 67 5.17 18.04 -20.10
C SER A 67 6.13 18.57 -19.04
N TYR A 68 5.61 19.15 -17.95
CA TYR A 68 6.41 19.61 -16.82
C TYR A 68 7.21 18.44 -16.20
N VAL A 69 6.54 17.35 -15.85
CA VAL A 69 7.22 16.18 -15.26
C VAL A 69 8.26 15.61 -16.21
N ALA A 70 7.95 15.56 -17.51
CA ALA A 70 8.90 15.08 -18.49
C ALA A 70 10.14 15.97 -18.60
N GLY A 71 9.97 17.30 -18.56
CA GLY A 71 11.08 18.25 -18.52
C GLY A 71 11.99 18.02 -17.32
N VAL A 72 11.41 17.89 -16.12
CA VAL A 72 12.17 17.58 -14.89
C VAL A 72 12.96 16.28 -15.02
N LEU A 73 12.37 15.23 -15.61
CA LEU A 73 13.06 13.95 -15.80
C LEU A 73 14.17 14.01 -16.87
N GLU A 74 14.03 14.86 -17.89
CA GLU A 74 15.02 15.02 -18.95
C GLU A 74 16.29 15.74 -18.48
N GLU A 75 16.19 16.58 -17.44
CA GLU A 75 17.34 17.23 -16.80
C GLU A 75 18.27 16.23 -16.09
N GLU A 76 17.75 15.10 -15.59
CA GLU A 76 18.55 14.07 -14.92
C GLU A 76 19.30 13.21 -15.95
N LYS A 77 20.59 13.49 -16.13
CA LYS A 77 21.46 12.80 -17.10
C LYS A 77 21.73 11.34 -16.74
N ASN A 78 21.65 10.96 -15.47
CA ASN A 78 21.86 9.58 -15.03
C ASN A 78 20.60 8.72 -15.22
N LYS A 79 20.70 7.69 -16.07
CA LYS A 79 19.59 6.80 -16.43
C LYS A 79 18.93 6.10 -15.23
N VAL A 80 19.72 5.66 -14.23
CA VAL A 80 19.19 4.97 -13.05
C VAL A 80 18.45 5.95 -12.15
N LYS A 81 19.05 7.13 -11.88
CA LYS A 81 18.41 8.17 -11.08
C LYS A 81 17.12 8.66 -11.73
N ARG A 82 17.14 8.89 -13.05
CA ARG A 82 15.94 9.27 -13.83
C ARG A 82 14.83 8.22 -13.71
N SER A 83 15.18 6.94 -13.84
CA SER A 83 14.22 5.85 -13.69
C SER A 83 13.61 5.82 -12.28
N ASN A 84 14.41 6.04 -11.24
CA ASN A 84 13.93 6.12 -9.86
C ASN A 84 13.06 7.35 -9.63
N GLN A 85 13.43 8.50 -10.21
CA GLN A 85 12.65 9.73 -10.13
C GLN A 85 11.30 9.59 -10.83
N GLN A 86 11.25 8.94 -12.00
CA GLN A 86 9.99 8.60 -12.68
C GLN A 86 9.11 7.71 -11.79
N LEU A 87 9.69 6.73 -11.09
CA LEU A 87 8.95 5.91 -10.13
C LEU A 87 8.38 6.75 -8.97
N ASN A 88 9.16 7.69 -8.44
CA ASN A 88 8.69 8.60 -7.39
C ASN A 88 7.52 9.45 -7.88
N PHE A 89 7.61 10.05 -9.08
CA PHE A 89 6.48 10.76 -9.68
C PHE A 89 5.26 9.86 -9.86
N ASN A 90 5.43 8.65 -10.39
CA ASN A 90 4.34 7.70 -10.55
C ASN A 90 3.63 7.41 -9.21
N MET A 91 4.40 7.15 -8.15
CA MET A 91 3.87 6.92 -6.81
C MET A 91 3.15 8.15 -6.27
N PHE A 92 3.77 9.32 -6.36
CA PHE A 92 3.21 10.58 -5.88
C PHE A 92 1.90 10.93 -6.58
N MET A 93 1.87 10.80 -7.91
CA MET A 93 0.67 11.03 -8.69
C MET A 93 -0.46 10.11 -8.22
N ALA A 94 -0.21 8.80 -8.16
CA ALA A 94 -1.23 7.82 -7.79
C ALA A 94 -1.72 7.95 -6.34
N ILE A 95 -0.86 8.40 -5.42
CA ILE A 95 -1.14 8.39 -3.97
C ILE A 95 -1.58 9.75 -3.43
N TYR A 96 -1.14 10.86 -4.02
CA TYR A 96 -1.39 12.20 -3.47
C TYR A 96 -2.11 13.10 -4.45
N PHE A 97 -1.53 13.34 -5.64
CA PHE A 97 -2.11 14.30 -6.58
C PHE A 97 -3.50 13.86 -7.07
N MET A 98 -3.63 12.63 -7.58
CA MET A 98 -4.90 12.15 -8.15
C MET A 98 -6.00 12.03 -7.08
N PRO A 99 -5.73 11.47 -5.89
CA PRO A 99 -6.70 11.49 -4.79
C PRO A 99 -7.10 12.91 -4.38
N ALA A 100 -6.16 13.86 -4.33
CA ALA A 100 -6.47 15.26 -3.99
C ALA A 100 -7.40 15.92 -5.03
N VAL A 101 -7.21 15.64 -6.32
CA VAL A 101 -8.15 16.08 -7.37
C VAL A 101 -9.55 15.49 -7.14
N LEU A 102 -9.64 14.22 -6.77
CA LEU A 102 -10.92 13.54 -6.52
C LEU A 102 -11.61 14.01 -5.22
N GLU A 103 -10.85 14.44 -4.20
CA GLU A 103 -11.41 15.03 -2.97
C GLU A 103 -12.18 16.34 -3.22
N GLY A 104 -11.87 17.04 -4.31
CA GLY A 104 -12.65 18.18 -4.79
C GLY A 104 -14.09 17.82 -5.17
N LYS A 105 -14.39 16.52 -5.39
CA LYS A 105 -15.73 15.96 -5.69
C LYS A 105 -16.45 16.59 -6.88
N GLN A 106 -15.70 17.20 -7.80
CA GLN A 106 -16.26 17.77 -9.02
C GLN A 106 -16.64 16.65 -10.00
N VAL A 107 -17.74 16.84 -10.72
CA VAL A 107 -18.24 15.86 -11.71
C VAL A 107 -17.19 15.56 -12.80
N LYS A 108 -16.40 16.58 -13.19
CA LYS A 108 -15.32 16.43 -14.18
C LYS A 108 -13.97 15.98 -13.60
N ALA A 109 -13.84 15.83 -12.27
CA ALA A 109 -12.58 15.39 -11.66
C ALA A 109 -12.13 13.98 -12.12
N PRO A 110 -13.02 12.97 -12.22
CA PRO A 110 -12.66 11.67 -12.79
C PRO A 110 -12.16 11.77 -14.23
N ILE A 111 -12.82 12.59 -15.06
CA ILE A 111 -12.44 12.83 -16.46
C ILE A 111 -11.01 13.38 -16.54
N LEU A 112 -10.69 14.35 -15.67
CA LEU A 112 -9.33 14.89 -15.59
C LEU A 112 -8.31 13.81 -15.18
N THR A 113 -8.61 13.01 -14.15
CA THR A 113 -7.68 11.96 -13.71
C THR A 113 -7.48 10.87 -14.77
N ASP A 114 -8.52 10.50 -15.52
CA ASP A 114 -8.41 9.53 -16.60
C ASP A 114 -7.58 10.09 -17.76
N THR A 115 -7.85 11.36 -18.15
CA THR A 115 -7.07 12.07 -19.18
C THR A 115 -5.58 12.13 -18.80
N ILE A 116 -5.26 12.45 -17.56
CA ILE A 116 -3.86 12.44 -17.08
C ILE A 116 -3.27 11.03 -17.20
N CYS A 117 -3.98 9.97 -16.80
CA CYS A 117 -3.48 8.59 -16.92
C CYS A 117 -3.17 8.21 -18.38
N GLU A 118 -4.03 8.60 -19.32
CA GLU A 118 -3.84 8.36 -20.75
C GLU A 118 -2.59 9.07 -21.28
N ARG A 119 -2.46 10.38 -21.02
CA ARG A 119 -1.29 11.17 -21.45
C ARG A 119 0.00 10.67 -20.81
N TRP A 120 -0.07 10.28 -19.53
CA TRP A 120 1.05 9.70 -18.81
C TRP A 120 1.54 8.39 -19.44
N ALA A 121 0.62 7.49 -19.79
CA ALA A 121 0.94 6.20 -20.42
C ALA A 121 1.59 6.36 -21.81
N VAL A 122 1.19 7.39 -22.57
CA VAL A 122 1.82 7.73 -23.85
C VAL A 122 3.24 8.27 -23.64
N ARG A 123 3.43 9.15 -22.66
CA ARG A 123 4.70 9.86 -22.45
C ARG A 123 5.78 9.01 -21.78
N PHE A 124 5.39 8.16 -20.83
CA PHE A 124 6.32 7.46 -19.94
C PHE A 124 6.26 5.94 -20.14
N LYS A 125 7.35 5.34 -20.60
CA LYS A 125 7.42 3.89 -20.84
C LYS A 125 7.55 3.12 -19.52
N GLY A 126 6.78 2.03 -19.40
CA GLY A 126 7.08 0.94 -18.48
C GLY A 126 6.51 1.02 -17.07
N ASN A 127 5.61 1.96 -16.76
CA ASN A 127 4.88 2.00 -15.49
C ASN A 127 3.71 3.00 -15.60
N ASN A 128 2.52 2.51 -15.92
CA ASN A 128 1.33 3.35 -16.02
C ASN A 128 0.77 3.62 -14.62
N ILE A 129 0.45 4.88 -14.35
CA ILE A 129 -0.29 5.27 -13.15
C ILE A 129 -1.74 4.83 -13.30
N LYS A 130 -2.38 4.51 -12.17
CA LYS A 130 -3.82 4.29 -12.07
C LYS A 130 -4.36 5.23 -11.01
N THR A 131 -5.52 5.81 -11.27
CA THR A 131 -6.21 6.64 -10.30
C THR A 131 -6.96 5.78 -9.27
N ALA A 132 -7.02 6.25 -8.04
CA ALA A 132 -7.84 5.72 -6.96
C ALA A 132 -8.21 6.88 -6.02
N ASP A 133 -9.39 6.85 -5.42
CA ASP A 133 -9.76 7.86 -4.42
C ASP A 133 -9.08 7.60 -3.06
N ALA A 134 -9.09 8.61 -2.19
CA ALA A 134 -8.42 8.52 -0.89
C ALA A 134 -9.00 7.42 0.02
N ALA A 135 -10.31 7.14 -0.06
CA ALA A 135 -10.94 6.08 0.74
C ALA A 135 -10.55 4.68 0.23
N SER A 136 -10.45 4.50 -1.09
CA SER A 136 -9.94 3.30 -1.74
C SER A 136 -8.47 3.04 -1.37
N ILE A 137 -7.64 4.08 -1.31
CA ILE A 137 -6.25 3.96 -0.85
C ILE A 137 -6.20 3.66 0.66
N GLN A 138 -6.98 4.36 1.47
CA GLN A 138 -7.04 4.17 2.92
C GLN A 138 -7.49 2.74 3.29
N SER A 139 -8.51 2.23 2.59
CA SER A 139 -8.98 0.84 2.73
C SER A 139 -8.04 -0.17 2.08
N GLY A 140 -7.27 0.26 1.07
CA GLY A 140 -6.19 -0.47 0.42
C GLY A 140 -4.99 -0.72 1.34
N PHE A 141 -4.79 0.09 2.39
CA PHE A 141 -4.04 -0.32 3.59
C PHE A 141 -4.81 -1.36 4.39
N LYS A 142 -5.23 -2.45 3.72
CA LYS A 142 -5.39 -3.71 4.42
C LYS A 142 -4.03 -3.99 5.02
N SER A 143 -3.97 -3.98 6.36
CA SER A 143 -2.92 -4.67 7.10
C SER A 143 -2.69 -5.96 6.35
N LYS A 144 -1.47 -6.17 5.83
CA LYS A 144 -1.05 -7.44 5.22
C LYS A 144 -1.75 -8.51 6.05
N LEU A 145 -2.74 -9.21 5.47
CA LEU A 145 -3.51 -10.18 6.23
C LEU A 145 -2.48 -11.14 6.83
N CYS A 146 -2.68 -11.60 8.06
CA CYS A 146 -1.81 -12.59 8.67
C CYS A 146 -1.89 -13.87 7.84
N TYR A 147 -1.13 -13.97 6.74
CA TYR A 147 -1.50 -14.88 5.66
C TYR A 147 -1.67 -16.30 6.19
N VAL A 148 -0.77 -16.76 7.08
CA VAL A 148 -0.87 -18.08 7.71
C VAL A 148 -2.05 -18.19 8.67
N THR A 149 -2.21 -17.29 9.66
CA THR A 149 -3.28 -17.47 10.67
C THR A 149 -4.67 -17.22 10.09
N THR A 150 -4.80 -16.31 9.12
CA THR A 150 -6.02 -16.08 8.35
C THR A 150 -6.36 -17.31 7.50
N ALA A 151 -5.38 -17.90 6.81
CA ALA A 151 -5.60 -19.12 6.03
C ALA A 151 -6.01 -20.30 6.92
N VAL A 152 -5.40 -20.43 8.10
CA VAL A 152 -5.77 -21.45 9.09
C VAL A 152 -7.21 -21.25 9.57
N CYS A 153 -7.58 -20.05 10.01
CA CYS A 153 -8.96 -19.77 10.46
C CYS A 153 -9.98 -20.03 9.34
N ARG A 154 -9.67 -19.64 8.10
CA ARG A 154 -10.52 -19.92 6.93
C ARG A 154 -10.66 -21.41 6.67
N SER A 155 -9.59 -22.20 6.75
CA SER A 155 -9.65 -23.67 6.58
C SER A 155 -10.50 -24.37 7.66
N LEU A 156 -10.66 -23.73 8.82
CA LEU A 156 -11.51 -24.20 9.90
C LEU A 156 -12.95 -23.68 9.81
N ASN A 157 -13.32 -23.06 8.67
CA ASN A 157 -14.61 -22.42 8.43
C ASN A 157 -14.98 -21.36 9.48
N LYS A 158 -13.98 -20.69 10.09
CA LYS A 158 -14.21 -19.57 11.00
C LYS A 158 -14.47 -18.27 10.21
N PRO A 159 -15.27 -17.33 10.77
CA PRO A 159 -15.47 -16.01 10.17
C PRO A 159 -14.15 -15.24 9.95
N GLU A 160 -14.14 -14.33 8.98
CA GLU A 160 -12.93 -13.54 8.65
C GLU A 160 -12.47 -12.61 9.79
N ASP A 161 -13.35 -12.27 10.72
CA ASP A 161 -13.06 -11.47 11.92
C ASP A 161 -13.29 -12.27 13.21
N CYS A 162 -12.98 -13.57 13.20
CA CYS A 162 -13.14 -14.39 14.40
C CYS A 162 -12.27 -13.90 15.58
N TYR A 163 -12.73 -14.17 16.80
CA TYR A 163 -12.08 -13.77 18.04
C TYR A 163 -10.60 -14.18 18.07
N GLU A 164 -10.32 -15.44 17.71
CA GLU A 164 -8.98 -16.00 17.76
C GLU A 164 -8.02 -15.31 16.79
N LEU A 165 -8.50 -14.94 15.59
CA LEU A 165 -7.69 -14.23 14.62
C LEU A 165 -7.37 -12.81 15.10
N ASN A 166 -8.35 -12.12 15.68
CA ASN A 166 -8.14 -10.77 16.22
C ASN A 166 -7.20 -10.78 17.44
N LEU A 167 -7.30 -11.79 18.29
CA LEU A 167 -6.39 -11.97 19.43
C LEU A 167 -4.94 -12.19 18.97
N LEU A 168 -4.72 -13.06 17.98
CA LEU A 168 -3.40 -13.32 17.41
C LEU A 168 -2.83 -12.10 16.67
N ARG A 169 -3.69 -11.31 16.01
CA ARG A 169 -3.32 -10.03 15.36
C ARG A 169 -2.83 -9.02 16.37
N ASP A 170 -3.64 -8.78 17.42
CA ASP A 170 -3.32 -7.84 18.48
C ASP A 170 -2.01 -8.23 19.18
N TYR A 171 -1.85 -9.52 19.51
CA TYR A 171 -0.61 -10.01 20.08
C TYR A 171 0.60 -9.73 19.18
N ARG A 172 0.51 -10.01 17.88
CA ARG A 172 1.64 -9.80 16.97
C ARG A 172 1.95 -8.31 16.77
N ASP A 173 0.93 -7.54 16.41
CA ASP A 173 1.09 -6.16 15.95
C ASP A 173 1.33 -5.19 17.11
N ASN A 174 0.75 -5.45 18.29
CA ASN A 174 0.82 -4.54 19.45
C ASN A 174 1.73 -5.03 20.57
N TYR A 175 1.96 -6.34 20.73
CA TYR A 175 2.89 -6.85 21.75
C TYR A 175 4.23 -7.29 21.14
N LEU A 176 4.21 -8.25 20.21
CA LEU A 176 5.43 -8.82 19.65
C LEU A 176 6.24 -7.74 18.92
N ALA A 177 5.61 -6.88 18.11
CA ALA A 177 6.30 -5.81 17.40
C ALA A 177 7.07 -4.82 18.30
N LEU A 178 6.61 -4.62 19.55
CA LEU A 178 7.23 -3.70 20.52
C LEU A 178 8.39 -4.34 21.32
N THR A 179 8.64 -5.64 21.15
CA THR A 179 9.78 -6.31 21.80
C THR A 179 11.10 -6.00 21.07
N GLU A 180 12.22 -6.11 21.80
CA GLU A 180 13.58 -5.72 21.36
C GLU A 180 14.00 -6.25 19.97
N ASN A 181 13.45 -7.40 19.53
CA ASN A 181 13.68 -7.98 18.20
C ASN A 181 12.40 -8.29 17.41
N GLY A 182 11.23 -7.99 17.97
CA GLY A 182 9.98 -8.48 17.39
C GLY A 182 9.50 -7.70 16.17
N GLY A 183 9.84 -6.42 16.03
CA GLY A 183 9.54 -5.66 14.80
C GLY A 183 10.19 -6.27 13.54
N ALA A 184 11.46 -6.68 13.64
CA ALA A 184 12.15 -7.36 12.55
C ALA A 184 11.55 -8.76 12.27
N LEU A 185 11.12 -9.47 13.31
CA LEU A 185 10.48 -10.77 13.20
C LEU A 185 9.11 -10.68 12.51
N VAL A 186 8.28 -9.70 12.89
CA VAL A 186 6.97 -9.43 12.31
C VAL A 186 7.09 -9.00 10.84
N ASN A 187 8.10 -8.18 10.50
CA ASN A 187 8.37 -7.84 9.10
C ASN A 187 8.75 -9.07 8.28
N ARG A 188 9.65 -9.91 8.81
CA ARG A 188 10.04 -11.17 8.15
C ARG A 188 8.84 -12.09 7.94
N TYR A 189 7.97 -12.20 8.96
CA TYR A 189 6.71 -12.94 8.89
C TYR A 189 5.87 -12.46 7.70
N TYR A 190 5.66 -11.16 7.58
CA TYR A 190 4.86 -10.56 6.52
C TYR A 190 5.40 -10.81 5.11
N ASP A 191 6.71 -11.00 4.98
CA ASP A 191 7.35 -11.24 3.70
C ASP A 191 7.25 -12.72 3.27
N ILE A 192 7.39 -13.66 4.22
CA ILE A 192 7.36 -15.11 3.90
C ILE A 192 5.96 -15.71 3.92
N ALA A 193 5.03 -15.17 4.72
CA ALA A 193 3.70 -15.73 4.94
C ALA A 193 2.86 -15.91 3.64
N PRO A 194 2.82 -14.97 2.67
CA PRO A 194 2.10 -15.20 1.40
C PRO A 194 2.65 -16.39 0.62
N THR A 195 3.97 -16.60 0.65
CA THR A 195 4.62 -17.69 -0.08
C THR A 195 4.31 -19.03 0.56
N ILE A 196 4.31 -19.09 1.90
CA ILE A 196 3.95 -20.29 2.66
C ILE A 196 2.51 -20.70 2.35
N VAL A 197 1.54 -19.78 2.48
CA VAL A 197 0.13 -20.02 2.17
C VAL A 197 -0.05 -20.53 0.74
N LYS A 198 0.54 -19.85 -0.24
CA LYS A 198 0.47 -20.28 -1.65
C LYS A 198 1.01 -21.69 -1.88
N ARG A 199 2.01 -22.15 -1.11
CA ARG A 199 2.55 -23.51 -1.21
C ARG A 199 1.67 -24.53 -0.49
N ILE A 200 1.08 -24.18 0.65
CA ILE A 200 0.13 -25.03 1.36
C ILE A 200 -1.14 -25.21 0.53
N ASP A 201 -1.70 -24.13 -0.02
CA ASP A 201 -2.91 -24.16 -0.86
C ASP A 201 -2.75 -24.99 -2.14
N LYS A 202 -1.52 -25.10 -2.65
CA LYS A 202 -1.20 -25.93 -3.82
C LYS A 202 -0.96 -27.41 -3.49
N SER A 203 -0.98 -27.76 -2.21
CA SER A 203 -0.80 -29.14 -1.77
C SER A 203 -2.13 -29.87 -1.76
N ASP A 204 -2.12 -31.16 -2.12
CA ASP A 204 -3.34 -32.00 -2.08
C ASP A 204 -3.91 -32.19 -0.65
N HIS A 205 -3.17 -31.79 0.39
CA HIS A 205 -3.49 -31.97 1.81
C HIS A 205 -3.47 -30.61 2.56
N ALA A 206 -3.95 -29.55 1.90
CA ALA A 206 -3.94 -28.18 2.46
C ALA A 206 -4.67 -28.08 3.81
N GLU A 207 -5.86 -28.68 3.91
CA GLU A 207 -6.66 -28.66 5.15
C GLU A 207 -5.95 -29.32 6.34
N GLU A 208 -5.29 -30.46 6.11
CA GLU A 208 -4.56 -31.19 7.15
C GLU A 208 -3.36 -30.37 7.65
N LYS A 209 -2.65 -29.71 6.73
CA LYS A 209 -1.53 -28.83 7.04
C LYS A 209 -1.96 -27.63 7.86
N TYR A 210 -3.08 -26.99 7.50
CA TYR A 210 -3.62 -25.88 8.28
C TYR A 210 -4.12 -26.34 9.65
N ARG A 211 -4.76 -27.52 9.74
CA ARG A 211 -5.17 -28.12 11.01
C ARG A 211 -3.98 -28.43 11.91
N TYR A 212 -2.86 -28.91 11.35
CA TYR A 212 -1.63 -29.11 12.09
C TYR A 212 -1.10 -27.79 12.68
N ILE A 213 -1.04 -26.72 11.88
CA ILE A 213 -0.60 -25.40 12.35
C ILE A 213 -1.52 -24.89 13.48
N TRP A 214 -2.83 -25.10 13.35
CA TRP A 214 -3.80 -24.74 14.39
C TRP A 214 -3.55 -25.48 15.70
N GLU A 215 -3.58 -26.81 15.68
CA GLU A 215 -3.51 -27.65 16.87
C GLU A 215 -2.13 -27.58 17.54
N ARG A 216 -1.05 -27.49 16.75
CA ARG A 216 0.32 -27.49 17.28
C ARG A 216 0.73 -26.13 17.84
N TYR A 217 0.32 -25.03 17.20
CA TYR A 217 0.86 -23.71 17.49
C TYR A 217 -0.22 -22.71 17.90
N LEU A 218 -1.18 -22.41 17.03
CA LEU A 218 -2.09 -21.28 17.24
C LEU A 218 -2.99 -21.45 18.46
N LYS A 219 -3.50 -22.65 18.70
CA LYS A 219 -4.34 -22.97 19.87
C LYS A 219 -3.61 -22.78 21.20
N ALA A 220 -2.35 -23.21 21.28
CA ALA A 220 -1.52 -23.01 22.46
C ALA A 220 -1.20 -21.53 22.65
N CYS A 221 -0.84 -20.82 21.58
CA CYS A 221 -0.61 -19.38 21.61
C CYS A 221 -1.84 -18.60 22.12
N ILE A 222 -3.05 -18.94 21.67
CA ILE A 222 -4.30 -18.32 22.14
C ILE A 222 -4.45 -18.50 23.65
N ALA A 223 -4.29 -19.74 24.14
CA ALA A 223 -4.39 -20.01 25.57
C ALA A 223 -3.35 -19.22 26.38
N TYR A 224 -2.10 -19.13 25.91
CA TYR A 224 -1.06 -18.33 26.57
C TYR A 224 -1.37 -16.82 26.55
N ILE A 225 -1.99 -16.30 25.49
CA ILE A 225 -2.40 -14.89 25.44
C ILE A 225 -3.52 -14.65 26.46
N GLU A 226 -4.49 -15.56 26.56
CA GLU A 226 -5.62 -15.47 27.49
C GLU A 226 -5.17 -15.57 28.96
N THR A 227 -4.17 -16.39 29.27
CA THR A 227 -3.61 -16.50 30.63
C THR A 227 -2.60 -15.40 30.98
N GLY A 228 -2.28 -14.51 30.03
CA GLY A 228 -1.32 -13.42 30.22
C GLY A 228 0.16 -13.83 30.07
N GLU A 229 0.41 -15.08 29.67
CA GLU A 229 1.74 -15.66 29.45
C GLU A 229 2.34 -15.29 28.08
N LYS A 230 2.35 -13.98 27.80
CA LYS A 230 2.68 -13.41 26.49
C LYS A 230 4.09 -13.78 25.98
N GLU A 231 5.06 -14.00 26.86
CA GLU A 231 6.41 -14.44 26.44
C GLU A 231 6.44 -15.89 25.96
N GLN A 232 5.61 -16.77 26.53
CA GLN A 232 5.52 -18.17 26.10
C GLN A 232 4.90 -18.28 24.71
N CYS A 233 3.84 -17.51 24.47
CA CYS A 233 3.27 -17.33 23.15
C CYS A 233 4.34 -16.89 22.14
N GLY A 234 5.24 -15.98 22.53
CA GLY A 234 6.29 -15.46 21.65
C GLY A 234 7.26 -16.55 21.20
N ARG A 235 7.66 -17.43 22.12
CA ARG A 235 8.54 -18.56 21.80
C ARG A 235 7.88 -19.57 20.88
N GLU A 236 6.63 -19.95 21.14
CA GLU A 236 5.89 -20.86 20.26
C GLU A 236 5.61 -20.23 18.89
N TYR A 237 5.37 -18.91 18.84
CA TYR A 237 5.17 -18.19 17.59
C TYR A 237 6.45 -18.16 16.73
N ILE A 238 7.61 -17.90 17.32
CA ILE A 238 8.90 -17.94 16.62
C ILE A 238 9.18 -19.35 16.10
N LYS A 239 8.96 -20.37 16.92
CA LYS A 239 9.16 -21.77 16.55
C LYS A 239 8.28 -22.19 15.37
N MET A 240 7.00 -21.82 15.39
CA MET A 240 6.09 -22.03 14.26
C MET A 240 6.67 -21.42 12.97
N MET A 241 7.23 -20.22 13.07
CA MET A 241 7.75 -19.51 11.91
C MET A 241 9.03 -20.11 11.34
N GLU A 242 9.95 -20.52 12.20
CA GLU A 242 11.16 -21.22 11.79
C GLU A 242 10.81 -22.54 11.07
N GLU A 243 9.90 -23.34 11.65
CA GLU A 243 9.46 -24.60 11.04
C GLU A 243 8.79 -24.36 9.67
N LEU A 244 7.85 -23.42 9.58
CA LEU A 244 7.18 -23.11 8.31
C LEU A 244 8.16 -22.56 7.27
N GLN A 245 9.15 -21.76 7.69
CA GLN A 245 10.17 -21.25 6.80
C GLN A 245 11.06 -22.39 6.27
N GLU A 246 11.49 -23.31 7.11
CA GLU A 246 12.29 -24.47 6.70
C GLU A 246 11.52 -25.34 5.71
N GLN A 247 10.29 -25.73 6.07
CA GLN A 247 9.47 -26.63 5.25
C GLN A 247 9.10 -26.01 3.90
N TYR A 248 8.76 -24.72 3.87
CA TYR A 248 8.12 -24.07 2.72
C TYR A 248 8.95 -22.97 2.08
N ILE A 249 10.18 -22.67 2.49
CA ILE A 249 11.03 -21.68 1.81
C ILE A 249 12.36 -22.30 1.37
N ILE A 250 13.01 -23.08 2.23
CA ILE A 250 14.34 -23.64 1.96
C ILE A 250 14.30 -24.83 0.99
N THR A 251 13.29 -25.70 1.10
CA THR A 251 13.15 -26.94 0.31
C THR A 251 12.94 -26.73 -1.21
N ALA A 252 12.71 -25.50 -1.68
CA ALA A 252 12.53 -25.21 -3.12
C ALA A 252 13.83 -24.90 -3.87
N LYS A 253 14.99 -24.82 -3.21
CA LYS A 253 16.27 -24.65 -3.90
C LYS A 253 16.90 -25.95 -4.41
N ASP A 254 16.42 -27.12 -3.97
CA ASP A 254 17.03 -28.43 -4.30
C ASP A 254 16.18 -29.33 -5.20
N LYS A 255 15.27 -28.74 -5.99
CA LYS A 255 14.66 -29.45 -7.14
C LYS A 255 14.95 -28.67 -8.42
N LYS A 256 16.20 -28.77 -8.87
CA LYS A 256 16.61 -28.47 -10.24
C LYS A 256 17.24 -29.72 -10.84
#